data_AF-A0AAD1KRG1-F1
#
_entry.id   AF-A0AAD1KRG1-F1
#
_cell.length_a   1.000
_cell.length_b   1.000
_cell.length_c   1.000
_cell.angle_alpha   90.00
_cell.angle_beta   90.00
_cell.angle_gamma   90.00
#
_symmetry.space_group_name_H-M   'P 1'
#
loop_
_entity.id
_entity.type
_entity.pdbx_description
1 polymer ?
#
loop_
_entity_poly.entity_id
_entity_poly.type
_entity_poly.pdbx_seq_one_letter_code
_entity_poly.pdbx_strand_id
1 'polypeptide(L)'
;MELDASEKTVIDSIVAGETVWFTCNVKQFDKGLGVWDVNLHDYGALYGVNLEMSKAERLRLRESGGTHAMTFVGVDFVDNTPARWRVENSWGEEVGRGSSR
;
A
#
# COMPACT_ATOMS: atom_id res chain seq x y z
N MET A 1 0.59 17.64 9.79
CA MET A 1 -0.51 16.82 9.28
C MET A 1 -0.86 15.86 10.40
N GLU A 2 -2.11 15.82 10.84
CA GLU A 2 -2.50 14.85 11.88
C GLU A 2 -2.57 13.46 11.25
N LEU A 3 -1.80 12.52 11.79
CA LEU A 3 -1.86 11.12 11.37
C LEU A 3 -3.20 10.52 11.74
N ASP A 4 -3.72 9.64 10.90
CA ASP A 4 -4.89 8.87 11.31
C ASP A 4 -4.51 7.91 12.47
N ALA A 5 -5.50 7.56 13.29
CA ALA A 5 -5.24 6.73 14.47
C ALA A 5 -4.64 5.36 14.11
N SER A 6 -5.03 4.79 12.96
CA SER A 6 -4.49 3.51 12.49
C SER A 6 -3.04 3.63 12.04
N GLU A 7 -2.70 4.69 11.30
CA GLU A 7 -1.36 4.97 10.81
C GLU A 7 -0.39 5.16 11.97
N LYS A 8 -0.79 5.94 12.98
CA LYS A 8 0.00 6.10 14.20
C LYS A 8 0.23 4.76 14.91
N THR A 9 -0.80 3.93 15.06
CA THR A 9 -0.65 2.60 15.68
C THR A 9 0.31 1.70 14.89
N VAL A 10 0.26 1.73 13.56
CA VAL A 10 1.18 0.95 12.71
C VAL A 10 2.62 1.44 12.90
N ILE A 11 2.85 2.76 12.92
CA ILE A 11 4.17 3.35 13.16
C ILE A 11 4.70 2.93 14.52
N ASP A 12 3.91 3.09 15.58
CA ASP A 12 4.31 2.75 16.95
C ASP A 12 4.70 1.26 17.05
N SER A 13 3.96 0.36 16.39
CA SER A 13 4.25 -1.08 16.35
C SER A 13 5.56 -1.38 15.61
N ILE A 14 5.77 -0.79 14.42
CA ILE A 14 7.00 -0.97 13.64
C ILE A 14 8.21 -0.44 14.41
N VAL A 15 8.09 0.71 15.08
CA VAL A 15 9.17 1.29 15.91
C VAL A 15 9.48 0.41 17.12
N ALA A 16 8.49 -0.29 17.67
CA ALA A 16 8.67 -1.29 18.73
C ALA A 16 9.29 -2.62 18.23
N GLY A 17 9.56 -2.75 16.92
CA GLY A 17 10.08 -3.98 16.32
C GLY A 17 9.02 -5.04 16.05
N GLU A 18 7.75 -4.67 16.14
CA GLU A 18 6.61 -5.54 15.85
C GLU A 18 6.09 -5.27 14.43
N THR A 19 5.96 -6.31 13.63
CA THR A 19 5.46 -6.19 12.26
C THR A 19 3.93 -6.23 12.26
N VAL A 20 3.29 -5.52 11.32
CA VAL A 20 1.84 -5.36 11.31
C VAL A 20 1.21 -6.04 10.12
N TRP A 21 0.37 -7.04 10.39
CA TRP A 21 -0.42 -7.71 9.37
C TRP A 21 -1.55 -6.80 8.84
N PHE A 22 -1.77 -6.81 7.52
CA PHE A 22 -2.87 -6.05 6.90
C PHE A 22 -3.45 -6.74 5.66
N THR A 23 -4.66 -6.34 5.29
CA THR A 23 -5.31 -6.78 4.03
C THR A 23 -5.35 -5.66 3.00
N CYS A 24 -5.31 -6.02 1.72
CA CYS A 24 -5.22 -5.08 0.61
C CYS A 24 -5.89 -5.60 -0.67
N ASN A 25 -6.15 -4.70 -1.62
CA ASN A 25 -6.59 -5.04 -2.98
C ASN A 25 -5.38 -5.16 -3.92
N VAL A 26 -4.80 -6.35 -3.99
CA VAL A 26 -3.50 -6.61 -4.65
C VAL A 26 -3.48 -6.41 -6.16
N LYS A 27 -4.64 -6.22 -6.78
CA LYS A 27 -4.73 -5.91 -8.22
C LYS A 27 -4.12 -4.55 -8.58
N GLN A 28 -3.96 -3.67 -7.59
CA GLN A 28 -3.36 -2.34 -7.78
C GLN A 28 -1.85 -2.31 -7.60
N PHE A 29 -1.23 -3.47 -7.35
CA PHE A 29 0.22 -3.62 -7.20
C PHE A 29 0.88 -3.95 -8.53
N ASP A 30 1.95 -3.23 -8.87
CA ASP A 30 2.82 -3.64 -9.97
C ASP A 30 3.87 -4.64 -9.47
N LYS A 31 3.76 -5.88 -9.96
CA LYS A 31 4.62 -6.99 -9.57
C LYS A 31 6.05 -6.87 -10.09
N GLY A 32 6.24 -6.27 -11.27
CA GLY A 32 7.57 -6.16 -11.90
C GLY A 32 8.41 -5.07 -11.24
N LEU A 33 7.77 -3.96 -10.85
CA LEU A 33 8.43 -2.85 -10.17
C LEU A 33 8.48 -3.03 -8.66
N GLY A 34 7.55 -3.80 -8.09
CA GLY A 34 7.41 -3.97 -6.66
C GLY A 34 6.85 -2.74 -5.96
N VAL A 35 6.00 -1.97 -6.64
CA VAL A 35 5.53 -0.66 -6.18
C VAL A 35 4.01 -0.63 -6.05
N TRP A 36 3.58 0.05 -4.99
CA TRP A 36 2.19 0.43 -4.79
C TRP A 36 2.10 1.95 -4.81
N ASP A 37 1.61 2.51 -5.91
CA ASP A 37 1.39 3.95 -6.05
C ASP A 37 0.10 4.19 -6.83
N VAL A 38 -0.80 5.00 -6.26
CA VAL A 38 -2.08 5.35 -6.88
C VAL A 38 -1.92 6.13 -8.19
N ASN A 39 -0.75 6.76 -8.38
CA ASN A 39 -0.41 7.54 -9.56
C ASN A 39 0.52 6.78 -10.52
N LEU A 40 0.72 5.47 -10.33
CA LEU A 40 1.62 4.68 -11.19
C LEU A 40 1.17 4.65 -12.66
N HIS A 41 -0.15 4.67 -12.88
CA HIS A 41 -0.77 4.65 -14.20
C HIS A 41 -1.85 5.72 -14.31
N ASP A 42 -1.77 6.54 -15.35
CA ASP A 42 -2.81 7.53 -15.68
C ASP A 42 -3.81 6.95 -16.71
N TYR A 43 -4.67 6.05 -16.22
CA TYR A 43 -5.73 5.46 -17.05
C TYR A 43 -6.79 6.48 -17.47
N GLY A 44 -6.99 7.54 -16.68
CA GLY A 44 -7.97 8.57 -16.98
C GLY A 44 -7.58 9.35 -18.23
N ALA A 45 -6.31 9.77 -18.32
CA ALA A 45 -5.78 10.41 -19.52
C ALA A 45 -5.72 9.44 -20.71
N LEU A 46 -5.34 8.18 -20.49
CA LEU A 46 -5.24 7.18 -21.55
C LEU A 46 -6.58 6.93 -22.26
N TYR A 47 -7.67 6.81 -21.49
CA TYR A 47 -9.00 6.50 -22.02
C TYR A 47 -9.89 7.74 -22.21
N GLY A 48 -9.46 8.92 -21.75
CA GLY A 48 -10.22 10.16 -21.81
C GLY A 48 -11.47 10.18 -20.93
N VAL A 49 -11.45 9.47 -19.79
CA VAL A 49 -12.58 9.37 -18.86
C VAL A 49 -12.13 9.61 -17.41
N ASN A 50 -12.98 10.21 -16.58
CA ASN A 50 -12.70 10.36 -15.16
C ASN A 50 -13.02 9.05 -14.42
N LEU A 51 -12.00 8.48 -13.75
CA LEU A 51 -12.10 7.23 -12.99
C LEU A 51 -12.01 7.46 -11.46
N GLU A 52 -11.99 8.71 -11.00
CA GLU A 52 -11.91 9.04 -9.58
C GLU A 52 -13.13 8.51 -8.80
N MET A 53 -12.85 7.81 -7.69
CA MET A 53 -13.88 7.30 -6.79
C MET A 53 -13.38 7.34 -5.34
N SER A 54 -14.26 7.68 -4.41
CA SER A 54 -13.94 7.58 -2.98
C SER A 54 -13.73 6.13 -2.55
N LYS A 55 -12.98 5.91 -1.47
CA LYS A 55 -12.80 4.58 -0.87
C LYS A 55 -14.15 3.93 -0.50
N ALA A 56 -15.11 4.72 -0.04
CA ALA A 56 -16.45 4.23 0.33
C ALA A 56 -17.26 3.74 -0.89
N GLU A 57 -17.22 4.48 -2.00
CA GLU A 57 -17.88 4.08 -3.25
C GLU A 57 -17.25 2.80 -3.81
N ARG A 58 -15.91 2.75 -3.86
CA ARG A 58 -15.18 1.56 -4.31
C ARG A 58 -15.55 0.30 -3.53
N LEU A 59 -15.71 0.42 -2.20
CA LEU A 59 -16.15 -0.70 -1.37
C LEU A 59 -17.62 -1.09 -1.63
N ARG A 60 -18.53 -0.11 -1.70
CA ARG A 60 -19.97 -0.36 -1.91
C ARG A 60 -20.27 -0.98 -3.28
N LEU A 61 -19.55 -0.55 -4.31
CA LEU A 61 -19.67 -1.07 -5.67
C LEU A 61 -18.82 -2.32 -5.92
N ARG A 62 -18.15 -2.86 -4.88
CA ARG A 62 -17.29 -4.06 -4.94
C ARG A 62 -16.12 -3.94 -5.92
N GLU A 63 -15.69 -2.71 -6.20
CA GLU A 63 -14.47 -2.44 -6.98
C GLU A 63 -13.21 -2.73 -6.13
N SER A 64 -13.27 -2.43 -4.84
CA SER A 64 -12.18 -2.66 -3.88
C SER A 64 -12.61 -3.54 -2.71
N GLY A 65 -11.70 -4.42 -2.26
CA GLY A 65 -11.87 -5.30 -1.11
C GLY A 65 -10.55 -5.97 -0.72
N GLY A 66 -10.53 -6.67 0.42
CA GLY A 66 -9.35 -7.44 0.85
C GLY A 66 -9.19 -8.69 -0.01
N THR A 67 -8.28 -8.66 -0.97
CA THR A 67 -7.98 -9.79 -1.87
C THR A 67 -6.70 -10.53 -1.49
N HIS A 68 -5.83 -9.89 -0.71
CA HIS A 68 -4.58 -10.48 -0.24
C HIS A 68 -4.18 -9.89 1.11
N ALA A 69 -3.33 -10.62 1.84
CA ALA A 69 -2.81 -10.20 3.12
C ALA A 69 -1.28 -10.22 3.10
N MET A 70 -0.68 -9.21 3.73
CA MET A 70 0.76 -8.97 3.76
C MET A 70 1.15 -8.34 5.10
N THR A 71 2.41 -7.98 5.26
CA THR A 71 2.93 -7.45 6.53
C THR A 71 3.71 -6.16 6.29
N PHE A 72 3.40 -5.10 7.05
CA PHE A 72 4.27 -3.93 7.14
C PHE A 72 5.47 -4.26 8.02
N VAL A 73 6.66 -3.96 7.50
CA VAL A 73 7.95 -4.25 8.15
C VAL A 73 8.85 -3.02 8.27
N GLY A 74 8.40 -1.87 7.78
CA GLY A 74 9.16 -0.63 7.84
C GLY A 74 8.37 0.58 7.34
N VAL A 75 8.78 1.75 7.78
CA VAL A 75 8.26 3.04 7.34
C VAL A 75 9.43 4.00 7.14
N ASP A 76 9.38 4.76 6.06
CA ASP A 76 10.35 5.80 5.73
C ASP A 76 9.72 7.18 5.91
N PHE A 77 10.47 8.10 6.49
CA PHE A 77 10.02 9.45 6.81
C PHE A 77 10.75 10.48 5.97
N VAL A 78 10.00 11.42 5.40
CA VAL A 78 10.53 12.64 4.77
C VAL A 78 10.00 13.81 5.58
N ASP A 79 10.90 14.64 6.12
CA ASP A 79 10.55 15.80 6.95
C ASP A 79 9.57 15.45 8.11
N ASN A 80 9.85 14.36 8.81
CA ASN A 80 9.01 13.78 9.89
C ASN A 80 7.60 13.37 9.46
N THR A 81 7.35 13.22 8.15
CA THR A 81 6.08 12.73 7.61
C THR A 81 6.30 11.34 7.00
N PRO A 82 5.49 10.33 7.36
CA PRO A 82 5.60 9.01 6.74
C PRO A 82 5.33 9.12 5.24
N ALA A 83 6.31 8.73 4.43
CA ALA A 83 6.28 8.90 2.99
C ALA A 83 6.13 7.56 2.27
N ARG A 84 6.75 6.49 2.77
CA ARG A 84 6.76 5.18 2.12
C ARG A 84 6.74 4.06 3.15
N TRP A 85 6.14 2.94 2.78
CA TRP A 85 6.00 1.76 3.62
C TRP A 85 6.68 0.58 2.97
N ARG A 86 7.46 -0.15 3.76
CA ARG A 86 8.07 -1.42 3.35
C ARG A 86 7.09 -2.55 3.70
N VAL A 87 6.76 -3.35 2.68
CA VAL A 87 5.82 -4.47 2.79
C VAL A 87 6.54 -5.76 2.43
N GLU A 88 6.34 -6.79 3.25
CA GLU A 88 6.76 -8.16 2.96
C GLU A 88 5.56 -8.97 2.46
N ASN A 89 5.77 -9.72 1.38
CA ASN A 89 4.78 -10.61 0.78
C ASN A 89 5.25 -12.07 0.84
N SER A 90 4.37 -13.01 0.46
CA SER A 90 4.66 -14.45 0.48
C SER A 90 4.98 -15.03 -0.89
N TRP A 91 5.53 -14.24 -1.83
CA TRP A 91 5.74 -14.64 -3.23
C TRP A 91 7.20 -14.95 -3.59
N GLY A 92 8.07 -15.09 -2.59
CA GLY A 92 9.49 -15.36 -2.79
C GLY A 92 10.27 -14.12 -3.23
N GLU A 93 11.53 -14.30 -3.63
CA GLU A 93 12.46 -13.19 -3.90
C GLU A 93 12.34 -12.63 -5.32
N GLU A 94 11.62 -13.31 -6.22
CA GLU A 94 11.51 -12.95 -7.63
C GLU A 94 10.46 -11.85 -7.90
N VAL A 95 9.54 -11.61 -6.96
CA VAL A 95 8.44 -10.65 -7.14
C VAL A 95 8.66 -9.39 -6.33
N GLY A 96 8.79 -8.27 -7.04
CA GLY A 96 9.15 -6.97 -6.48
C GLY A 96 10.66 -6.80 -6.34
N ARG A 97 11.07 -5.89 -5.46
CA ARG A 97 12.50 -5.72 -5.12
C ARG A 97 12.81 -6.71 -4.01
N GLY A 98 13.52 -7.79 -4.34
CA GLY A 98 13.80 -8.93 -3.47
C GLY A 98 14.09 -8.56 -2.01
N SER A 99 13.66 -9.43 -1.10
CA SER A 99 13.64 -9.22 0.35
C SER A 99 15.03 -9.09 0.98
N SER A 100 15.78 -8.03 0.65
CA SER A 100 17.00 -7.69 1.37
C SER A 100 16.57 -7.17 2.74
N ARG A 101 16.51 -8.06 3.74
CA ARG A 101 16.36 -7.75 5.16
C ARG A 101 17.07 -6.44 5.51
#